data_AF-A0A653AYU7-F1
#
_entry.id   AF-A0A653AYU7-F1
#
_cell.length_a   1.000
_cell.length_b   1.000
_cell.length_c   1.000
_cell.angle_alpha   90.00
_cell.angle_beta   90.00
_cell.angle_gamma   90.00
#
_symmetry.space_group_name_H-M   'P 1'
#
loop_
_entity.id
_entity.type
_entity.pdbx_description
1 polymer ?
#
loop_
_entity_poly.entity_id
_entity_poly.type
_entity_poly.pdbx_seq_one_letter_code
_entity_poly.pdbx_strand_id
1 'polypeptide(L)'
;MSLDIHLEADERLSIAAISTTLSELGALDTNSDPKVAQGFFDSGLSVSATCELDDHTLYAEDAKGMNFSVAIRCYIRIKGPEPEGFSALGDLERFVKLIAAKTDAHFVISLQYESALYWKNNDGLHSA
;
A
#
# COMPACT_ATOMS: atom_id res chain seq x y z
N MET A 1 -8.88 18.58 1.39
CA MET A 1 -9.54 17.27 1.21
C MET A 1 -8.45 16.20 1.24
N SER A 2 -8.66 15.04 1.86
CA SER A 2 -7.70 13.94 1.83
C SER A 2 -8.36 12.69 1.26
N LEU A 3 -7.57 11.89 0.55
CA LEU A 3 -8.00 10.60 0.04
C LEU A 3 -7.34 9.50 0.87
N ASP A 4 -8.15 8.55 1.35
CA ASP A 4 -7.70 7.44 2.19
C ASP A 4 -7.80 6.14 1.40
N ILE A 5 -6.68 5.43 1.32
CA ILE A 5 -6.47 4.23 0.52
C ILE A 5 -5.91 3.15 1.45
N HIS A 6 -6.35 1.91 1.25
CA HIS A 6 -5.95 0.78 2.07
C HIS A 6 -5.30 -0.28 1.19
N LEU A 7 -4.17 -0.82 1.64
CA LEU A 7 -3.58 -2.03 1.08
C LEU A 7 -3.79 -3.15 2.08
N GLU A 8 -4.40 -4.25 1.65
CA GLU A 8 -4.54 -5.47 2.43
C GLU A 8 -3.82 -6.60 1.71
N ALA A 9 -2.91 -7.29 2.40
CA ALA A 9 -2.06 -8.33 1.82
C ALA A 9 -1.97 -9.57 2.70
N ASP A 10 -1.65 -10.70 2.08
CA ASP A 10 -1.35 -11.95 2.76
C ASP A 10 0.04 -11.94 3.45
N GLU A 11 0.38 -13.06 4.10
CA GLU A 11 1.61 -13.24 4.88
C GLU A 11 2.92 -13.18 4.06
N ARG A 12 2.84 -13.21 2.73
CA ARG A 12 4.03 -13.13 1.87
C ARG A 12 4.53 -11.70 1.71
N LEU A 13 3.71 -10.71 2.06
CA LEU A 13 4.17 -9.33 2.19
C LEU A 13 4.77 -9.11 3.57
N SER A 14 5.95 -8.47 3.63
CA SER A 14 6.61 -8.13 4.90
C SER A 14 6.75 -6.63 5.06
N ILE A 15 6.81 -6.17 6.32
CA ILE A 15 7.13 -4.77 6.66
C ILE A 15 8.47 -4.35 6.06
N ALA A 16 9.48 -5.23 6.11
CA ALA A 16 10.79 -4.96 5.50
C ALA A 16 10.70 -4.69 3.99
N ALA A 17 9.85 -5.43 3.26
CA ALA A 17 9.63 -5.18 1.83
C ALA A 17 8.96 -3.82 1.60
N ILE A 18 8.01 -3.41 2.44
CA ILE A 18 7.37 -2.09 2.38
C ILE A 18 8.41 -1.00 2.66
N SER A 19 9.14 -1.06 3.77
CA SER A 19 10.15 -0.06 4.14
C SER A 19 11.22 0.09 3.06
N THR A 20 11.71 -1.02 2.52
CA THR A 20 12.70 -1.00 1.43
C THR A 20 12.13 -0.35 0.17
N THR A 21 10.87 -0.63 -0.16
CA THR A 21 10.17 -0.03 -1.31
C THR A 21 10.00 1.48 -1.13
N LEU A 22 9.63 1.94 0.07
CA LEU A 22 9.51 3.36 0.38
C LEU A 22 10.86 4.08 0.26
N SER A 23 11.92 3.49 0.82
CA SER A 23 13.28 4.04 0.75
C SER A 23 13.78 4.16 -0.70
N GLU A 24 13.58 3.13 -1.53
CA GLU A 24 13.98 3.15 -2.94
C GLU A 24 13.25 4.20 -3.78
N LEU A 25 12.02 4.54 -3.40
CA LEU A 25 11.24 5.60 -4.05
C LEU A 25 11.55 6.99 -3.49
N GLY A 26 12.52 7.10 -2.57
CA GLY A 26 12.92 8.37 -1.98
C GLY A 26 11.93 8.93 -0.96
N ALA A 27 11.00 8.11 -0.45
CA ALA A 27 10.12 8.54 0.62
C ALA A 27 10.93 8.79 1.90
N LEU A 28 10.62 9.88 2.59
CA LEU A 28 11.22 10.19 3.88
C LEU A 28 10.72 9.18 4.92
N ASP A 29 11.60 8.32 5.39
CA ASP A 29 11.35 7.43 6.53
C ASP A 29 11.52 8.19 7.84
N THR A 30 10.51 8.13 8.69
CA THR A 30 10.50 8.78 10.00
C THR A 30 10.52 7.79 11.15
N ASN A 31 10.57 6.48 10.88
CA ASN A 31 10.42 5.44 11.89
C ASN A 31 11.61 4.47 11.90
N SER A 32 12.19 4.25 13.08
CA SER A 32 13.29 3.29 13.27
C SER A 32 12.82 1.92 13.77
N ASP A 33 11.51 1.73 14.01
CA ASP A 33 10.95 0.48 14.48
C ASP A 33 10.87 -0.55 13.34
N PRO A 34 11.55 -1.72 13.44
CA PRO A 34 11.49 -2.76 12.40
C PRO A 34 10.10 -3.37 12.20
N LYS A 35 9.14 -3.15 13.11
CA LYS A 35 7.76 -3.64 13.02
C LYS A 35 6.82 -2.69 12.26
N VAL A 36 7.29 -1.49 11.94
CA VAL A 36 6.49 -0.45 11.29
C VAL A 36 7.20 0.03 10.03
N ALA A 37 6.44 0.22 8.96
CA ALA A 37 6.93 0.96 7.79
C ALA A 37 6.22 2.31 7.73
N GLN A 38 6.95 3.39 7.53
CA GLN A 38 6.37 4.72 7.33
C GLN A 38 7.17 5.50 6.29
N GLY A 39 6.47 6.18 5.38
CA GLY A 39 7.11 6.98 4.35
C GLY A 39 6.26 8.17 3.94
N PHE A 40 6.91 9.31 3.74
CA PHE A 40 6.30 10.53 3.23
C PHE A 40 6.93 10.94 1.91
N PHE A 41 6.09 11.17 0.91
CA PHE A 41 6.50 11.68 -0.40
C PHE A 41 6.23 13.18 -0.49
N ASP A 42 7.06 13.88 -1.24
CA ASP A 42 6.90 15.32 -1.51
C ASP A 42 5.58 15.64 -2.21
N SER A 43 4.98 14.67 -2.91
CA SER A 43 3.64 14.79 -3.52
C SER A 43 2.49 14.93 -2.52
N GLY A 44 2.74 14.72 -1.23
CA GLY A 44 1.71 14.67 -0.19
C GLY A 44 1.12 13.27 0.01
N LEU A 45 1.63 12.25 -0.70
CA LEU A 45 1.37 10.84 -0.40
C LEU A 45 2.11 10.44 0.88
N SER A 46 1.41 9.71 1.74
CA SER A 46 1.98 9.07 2.92
C SER A 46 1.57 7.61 2.99
N VAL A 47 2.49 6.74 3.37
CA VAL A 47 2.27 5.30 3.53
C VAL A 47 2.67 4.92 4.94
N SER A 48 1.86 4.09 5.59
CA SER A 48 2.14 3.53 6.90
C SER A 48 1.65 2.09 6.99
N ALA A 49 2.41 1.20 7.62
CA ALA A 49 2.04 -0.20 7.78
C ALA A 49 2.53 -0.75 9.13
N THR A 50 1.80 -1.70 9.70
CA THR A 50 2.15 -2.42 10.93
C THR A 50 1.95 -3.92 10.74
N CYS A 51 2.81 -4.74 11.34
CA CYS A 51 2.70 -6.20 11.32
C CYS A 51 1.89 -6.80 12.47
N GLU A 52 1.47 -5.99 13.45
CA GLU A 52 0.64 -6.46 14.57
C GLU A 52 -0.84 -6.29 14.21
N LEU A 53 -1.47 -7.39 13.82
CA LEU A 53 -2.88 -7.48 13.44
C LEU A 53 -3.55 -8.62 14.20
N ASP A 54 -4.51 -8.29 15.07
CA ASP A 54 -5.36 -9.27 15.76
C ASP A 54 -6.51 -9.78 14.88
N ASP A 55 -6.82 -9.03 13.82
CA ASP A 55 -7.90 -9.31 12.90
C ASP A 55 -7.35 -9.47 11.48
N HIS A 56 -7.60 -10.64 10.90
CA HIS A 56 -7.12 -11.05 9.58
C HIS A 56 -8.20 -11.02 8.50
N THR A 57 -9.33 -10.37 8.75
CA THR A 57 -10.44 -10.25 7.78
C THR A 57 -10.05 -9.38 6.59
N LEU A 58 -10.33 -9.82 5.37
CA LEU A 58 -10.22 -8.96 4.18
C LEU A 58 -11.41 -7.99 4.15
N TYR A 59 -11.14 -6.69 4.33
CA TYR A 59 -12.20 -5.67 4.39
C TYR A 59 -12.58 -5.08 3.06
N ALA A 60 -11.73 -5.14 2.04
CA ALA A 60 -12.05 -4.68 0.70
C ALA A 60 -13.37 -5.32 0.20
N GLU A 61 -14.40 -4.49 0.01
CA GLU A 61 -15.72 -4.92 -0.48
C GLU A 61 -15.60 -5.41 -1.93
N ASP A 62 -14.95 -4.63 -2.78
CA ASP A 62 -14.56 -5.05 -4.12
C ASP A 62 -13.21 -5.78 -4.11
N ALA A 63 -13.17 -6.96 -3.49
CA ALA A 63 -11.97 -7.79 -3.42
C ALA A 63 -11.57 -8.45 -4.76
N LYS A 64 -12.25 -8.15 -5.88
CA LYS A 64 -11.97 -8.74 -7.21
C LYS A 64 -11.84 -10.27 -7.21
N GLY A 65 -12.62 -10.96 -6.36
CA GLY A 65 -12.63 -12.41 -6.23
C GLY A 65 -11.48 -13.00 -5.39
N MET A 66 -10.65 -12.17 -4.76
CA MET A 66 -9.62 -12.64 -3.83
C MET A 66 -10.22 -13.05 -2.48
N ASN A 67 -9.62 -14.07 -1.87
CA ASN A 67 -9.96 -14.54 -0.53
C ASN A 67 -8.70 -15.06 0.15
N PHE A 68 -8.10 -14.25 1.02
CA PHE A 68 -6.91 -14.60 1.79
C PHE A 68 -7.00 -14.02 3.20
N SER A 69 -6.26 -14.62 4.13
CA SER A 69 -6.10 -14.11 5.49
C SER A 69 -5.16 -12.90 5.45
N VAL A 70 -5.63 -11.74 5.88
CA VAL A 70 -4.83 -10.50 5.87
C VAL A 70 -3.76 -10.57 6.95
N ALA A 71 -2.50 -10.47 6.55
CA ALA A 71 -1.36 -10.45 7.48
C ALA A 71 -0.69 -9.07 7.55
N ILE A 72 -0.91 -8.21 6.56
CA ILE A 72 -0.41 -6.84 6.54
C ILE A 72 -1.52 -5.90 6.07
N ARG A 73 -1.69 -4.78 6.79
CA ARG A 73 -2.48 -3.64 6.34
C ARG A 73 -1.60 -2.40 6.24
N CYS A 74 -1.62 -1.76 5.08
CA CYS A 74 -1.05 -0.43 4.91
C CYS A 74 -2.17 0.60 4.82
N TYR A 75 -2.02 1.67 5.58
CA TYR A 75 -2.81 2.88 5.43
C TYR A 75 -2.03 3.87 4.57
N ILE A 76 -2.64 4.26 3.46
CA ILE A 76 -2.09 5.16 2.46
C ILE A 76 -2.98 6.39 2.41
N ARG A 77 -2.39 7.57 2.49
CA ARG A 77 -3.15 8.83 2.50
C ARG A 77 -2.53 9.85 1.58
N ILE A 78 -3.36 10.46 0.75
CA ILE A 78 -3.01 11.59 -0.11
C ILE A 78 -3.57 12.86 0.51
N LYS A 79 -2.69 13.80 0.86
CA LYS A 79 -3.06 15.14 1.35
C LYS A 79 -2.83 16.16 0.25
N GLY A 80 -3.83 17.00 -0.01
CA GLY A 80 -3.78 18.03 -1.06
C GLY A 80 -3.91 19.47 -0.54
N PRO A 81 -3.74 20.47 -1.45
CA PRO A 81 -3.50 20.29 -2.89
C PRO A 81 -2.07 19.78 -3.20
N GLU A 82 -1.97 18.99 -4.26
CA GLU A 82 -0.70 18.44 -4.75
C GLU A 82 0.25 19.57 -5.17
N PRO A 83 1.53 19.56 -4.74
CA PRO A 83 2.50 20.57 -5.16
C PRO A 83 2.79 20.51 -6.67
N GLU A 84 3.12 21.65 -7.28
CA GLU A 84 3.41 21.72 -8.71
C GLU A 84 4.60 20.81 -9.09
N GLY A 85 4.41 20.00 -10.14
CA GLY A 85 5.43 19.07 -10.63
C GLY A 85 5.46 17.70 -9.93
N PHE A 86 4.62 17.48 -8.91
CA PHE A 86 4.48 16.20 -8.23
C PHE A 86 3.20 15.47 -8.62
N SER A 87 3.13 14.16 -8.36
CA SER A 87 1.90 13.37 -8.53
C SER A 87 1.78 12.30 -7.47
N ALA A 88 0.86 12.47 -6.52
CA ALA A 88 0.61 11.52 -5.44
C ALA A 88 0.03 10.21 -5.96
N LEU A 89 -0.80 10.27 -7.00
CA LEU A 89 -1.27 9.08 -7.72
C LEU A 89 -0.14 8.42 -8.52
N GLY A 90 0.77 9.20 -9.10
CA GLY A 90 1.96 8.68 -9.76
C GLY A 90 2.92 7.98 -8.77
N ASP A 91 3.12 8.54 -7.58
CA ASP A 91 3.92 7.92 -6.52
C ASP A 91 3.25 6.66 -5.97
N LEU A 92 1.92 6.67 -5.83
CA LEU A 92 1.14 5.48 -5.50
C LEU A 92 1.38 4.40 -6.55
N GLU A 93 1.20 4.70 -7.84
CA GLU A 93 1.41 3.72 -8.91
C GLU A 93 2.84 3.14 -8.90
N ARG A 94 3.86 3.97 -8.68
CA ARG A 94 5.26 3.52 -8.54
C ARG A 94 5.44 2.60 -7.33
N PHE A 95 4.85 2.95 -6.20
CA PHE A 95 4.86 2.11 -4.99
C PHE A 95 4.23 0.75 -5.25
N VAL A 96 3.04 0.71 -5.87
CA VAL A 96 2.34 -0.54 -6.17
C VAL A 96 3.12 -1.41 -7.15
N LYS A 97 3.67 -0.83 -8.22
CA LYS A 97 4.46 -1.58 -9.20
C LYS A 97 5.73 -2.14 -8.57
N LEU A 98 6.42 -1.35 -7.76
CA LEU A 98 7.67 -1.78 -7.15
C LEU A 98 7.45 -2.86 -6.10
N ILE A 99 6.38 -2.76 -5.29
CA ILE A 99 6.05 -3.82 -4.32
C ILE A 99 5.63 -5.11 -5.04
N ALA A 100 4.80 -5.01 -6.09
CA ALA A 100 4.38 -6.15 -6.89
C ALA A 100 5.54 -6.90 -7.56
N ALA A 101 6.61 -6.18 -7.93
CA ALA A 101 7.81 -6.77 -8.52
C ALA A 101 8.71 -7.47 -7.48
N LYS A 102 8.57 -7.13 -6.19
CA LYS A 102 9.43 -7.61 -5.10
C LYS A 102 8.84 -8.74 -4.28
N THR A 103 7.53 -8.94 -4.35
CA THR A 103 6.84 -9.98 -3.59
C THR A 103 5.90 -10.78 -4.48
N ASP A 104 5.71 -12.05 -4.14
CA ASP A 104 4.70 -12.93 -4.70
C ASP A 104 3.35 -12.80 -3.98
N ALA A 105 3.23 -11.97 -2.95
CA ALA A 105 2.00 -11.73 -2.18
C ALA A 105 0.76 -11.49 -3.02
N HIS A 106 -0.36 -11.96 -2.50
CA HIS A 106 -1.68 -11.50 -2.93
C HIS A 106 -2.05 -10.26 -2.12
N PHE A 107 -2.54 -9.24 -2.81
CA PHE A 107 -2.96 -8.02 -2.17
C PHE A 107 -4.06 -7.29 -2.94
N VAL A 108 -4.82 -6.49 -2.21
CA VAL A 108 -5.83 -5.56 -2.74
C VAL A 108 -5.46 -4.16 -2.28
N ILE A 109 -5.58 -3.19 -3.18
CA ILE A 109 -5.49 -1.76 -2.83
C ILE A 109 -6.82 -1.12 -3.16
N SER A 110 -7.49 -0.57 -2.18
CA SER A 110 -8.85 -0.05 -2.29
C SER A 110 -8.98 1.37 -1.77
N LEU A 111 -9.86 2.14 -2.40
CA LEU A 111 -10.29 3.42 -1.90
C LEU A 111 -11.29 3.19 -0.77
N GLN A 112 -10.93 3.57 0.46
CA GLN A 112 -11.77 3.45 1.65
C GLN A 112 -12.42 2.07 1.86
N TYR A 113 -11.74 0.98 1.46
CA TYR A 113 -12.26 -0.39 1.40
C TYR A 113 -13.38 -0.66 0.39
N GLU A 114 -13.93 0.34 -0.27
CA GLU A 114 -15.08 0.16 -1.16
C GLU A 114 -14.64 -0.29 -2.57
N SER A 115 -13.79 0.50 -3.22
CA SER A 115 -13.44 0.30 -4.64
C SER A 115 -11.99 -0.11 -4.81
N ALA A 116 -11.71 -1.26 -5.41
CA ALA A 116 -10.34 -1.65 -5.72
C ALA A 116 -9.74 -0.76 -6.82
N LEU A 117 -8.55 -0.24 -6.56
CA LEU A 117 -7.70 0.48 -7.50
C LEU A 117 -6.69 -0.45 -8.16
N TYR A 118 -6.09 -1.34 -7.35
CA TYR A 118 -5.12 -2.33 -7.81
C TYR A 118 -5.33 -3.65 -7.08
N TRP A 119 -4.99 -4.75 -7.73
CA TRP A 119 -4.90 -6.04 -7.06
C TRP A 119 -3.82 -6.91 -7.67
N LYS A 120 -3.20 -7.73 -6.84
CA LYS A 120 -2.23 -8.72 -7.29
C LYS A 120 -2.70 -10.11 -6.89
N ASN A 121 -2.76 -10.99 -7.87
CA ASN A 121 -3.09 -12.40 -7.68
C ASN A 121 -2.05 -13.28 -8.42
N ASN A 122 -2.39 -14.55 -8.67
CA ASN A 122 -1.51 -15.48 -9.40
C ASN A 122 -1.30 -15.08 -10.87
N ASP A 123 -2.20 -14.31 -11.46
CA ASP A 123 -2.13 -13.87 -12.86
C ASP A 123 -1.30 -12.58 -13.03
N GLY A 124 -0.87 -11.98 -11.92
CA GLY A 124 -0.04 -10.78 -11.89
C GLY A 124 -0.70 -9.61 -11.18
N LEU A 125 -0.15 -8.41 -11.43
CA LEU A 125 -0.70 -7.14 -10.96
C LEU A 125 -1.71 -6.60 -11.98
N HIS A 126 -2.85 -6.15 -11.47
CA HIS A 126 -3.96 -5.59 -12.22
C HIS A 126 -4.35 -4.21 -11.66
N SER A 127 -5.03 -3.41 -12.47
CA SER A 127 -5.61 -2.12 -12.10
C SER A 127 -7.05 -2.03 -12.58
N ALA A 128 -7.87 -1.22 -11.89
CA ALA A 128 -9.26 -0.97 -12.28
C ALA A 128 -9.40 -0.08 -13.52
#